data_AF-A0A7S2EZC0-F1
#
_entry.id   AF-A0A7S2EZC0-F1
#
_cell.length_a   1.000
_cell.length_b   1.000
_cell.length_c   1.000
_cell.angle_alpha   90.00
_cell.angle_beta   90.00
_cell.angle_gamma   90.00
#
_symmetry.space_group_name_H-M   'P 1'
#
loop_
_entity.id
_entity.type
_entity.pdbx_description
1 polymer ?
#
loop_
_entity_poly.entity_id
_entity_poly.type
_entity_poly.pdbx_seq_one_letter_code
_entity_poly.pdbx_strand_id
1 'polypeptide(L)'
;MVSILERVGMMTAATLAAVIWQLARDTAETPQLVAADSPWLGAVWPPSRRSSPLWFLLAACFAFAVKRIFFTCEDTEEAARVRKVKKRLILAQMTQAQKWNKEDGNAAGEEEEDDKSSEKKRPPSAKDLFEMLYDDVEDRHATEFGIEAKEEPYKSTLALFKERVAEDLRDAVRYTRLARETKEKAAVDIDKDDLKFAAEFLDGTKLADLLELCTKKIRRRFGRAFVPKELIREARAAKKELETAQRRGLRMLMPMVMPLLPLYGLALALMVFDSSFGALTWHGMATILDGIDAGTMTMQELRQVCSSNYVILVFCIFSHLTARAIVCKVTSQFRLQVRSEVMRCMLRQDVAFFDIFPSGLLQERLNHDAELLASKFFDLPMRMTDCLFTLISNICVVFTLKRELFFMIFVPMPVVSFAQYFIVKFMDKNRERQRKIAEHAAASTMEVLKEIRTVRDFAMETEEAENFHANSSYRAGLEEFGEAVNHVFFIAPLVCMFVGSRLSSTYLAGTFVAARALTVGQAIQVGFIGD
;
A
#
# COMPACT_ATOMS: atom_id res chain seq x y z
N MET A 1 -0.73 -19.68 1.44
CA MET A 1 -0.01 -18.50 1.98
C MET A 1 -0.08 -18.44 3.49
N VAL A 2 -1.23 -18.70 4.13
CA VAL A 2 -1.29 -18.95 5.60
C VAL A 2 -0.31 -20.05 6.00
N SER A 3 -0.22 -21.15 5.22
CA SER A 3 0.82 -22.18 5.41
C SER A 3 2.26 -21.70 5.21
N ILE A 4 2.48 -20.61 4.45
CA ILE A 4 3.80 -20.01 4.26
C ILE A 4 4.11 -19.11 5.46
N LEU A 5 3.15 -18.35 5.97
CA LEU A 5 3.30 -17.59 7.22
C LEU A 5 3.51 -18.52 8.42
N GLU A 6 2.79 -19.63 8.51
CA GLU A 6 3.04 -20.66 9.54
C GLU A 6 4.44 -21.26 9.38
N ARG A 7 4.88 -21.54 8.14
CA ARG A 7 6.25 -22.02 7.89
C ARG A 7 7.30 -20.96 8.17
N VAL A 8 7.04 -19.69 7.92
CA VAL A 8 7.96 -18.57 8.21
C VAL A 8 8.02 -18.34 9.72
N GLY A 9 6.89 -18.38 10.43
CA GLY A 9 6.85 -18.34 11.89
C GLY A 9 7.55 -19.53 12.55
N MET A 10 7.40 -20.72 11.96
CA MET A 10 8.17 -21.90 12.39
C MET A 10 9.65 -21.79 12.01
N MET A 11 10.00 -21.19 10.87
CA MET A 11 11.39 -20.94 10.49
C MET A 11 12.02 -19.88 11.39
N THR A 12 11.32 -18.80 11.74
CA THR A 12 11.84 -17.79 12.67
C THR A 12 12.04 -18.38 14.06
N ALA A 13 11.09 -19.17 14.55
CA ALA A 13 11.23 -19.93 15.79
C ALA A 13 12.38 -20.95 15.72
N ALA A 14 12.56 -21.64 14.59
CA ALA A 14 13.66 -22.58 14.37
C ALA A 14 15.02 -21.87 14.25
N THR A 15 15.08 -20.67 13.66
CA THR A 15 16.30 -19.85 13.61
C THR A 15 16.63 -19.28 14.97
N LEU A 16 15.63 -18.87 15.76
CA LEU A 16 15.83 -18.45 17.15
C LEU A 16 16.33 -19.63 17.98
N ALA A 17 15.75 -20.82 17.82
CA ALA A 17 16.20 -22.05 18.45
C ALA A 17 17.62 -22.44 18.00
N ALA A 18 17.96 -22.27 16.72
CA ALA A 18 19.29 -22.55 16.18
C ALA A 18 20.33 -21.55 16.70
N VAL A 19 20.00 -20.27 16.78
CA VAL A 19 20.86 -19.23 17.36
C VAL A 19 21.05 -19.46 18.86
N ILE A 20 20.00 -19.80 19.60
CA ILE A 20 20.07 -20.20 21.01
C ILE A 20 20.94 -21.46 21.17
N TRP A 21 20.80 -22.44 20.27
CA TRP A 21 21.60 -23.66 20.28
C TRP A 21 23.07 -23.43 19.92
N GLN A 22 23.34 -22.49 19.02
CA GLN A 22 24.69 -22.09 18.61
C GLN A 22 25.39 -21.27 19.70
N LEU A 23 24.69 -20.34 20.35
CA LEU A 23 25.13 -19.68 21.58
C LEU A 23 25.39 -20.68 22.72
N ALA A 24 24.59 -21.74 22.82
CA ALA A 24 24.80 -22.84 23.76
C ALA A 24 25.97 -23.78 23.39
N ARG A 25 26.56 -23.63 22.19
CA ARG A 25 27.73 -24.39 21.72
C ARG A 25 29.04 -23.63 21.97
N ASP A 26 29.03 -22.30 21.78
CA ASP A 26 30.21 -21.43 21.92
C ASP A 26 30.48 -21.01 23.38
N THR A 27 29.60 -21.35 24.33
CA THR A 27 29.71 -21.02 25.78
C THR A 27 30.70 -21.89 26.56
N ALA A 28 31.53 -22.71 25.91
CA ALA A 28 32.65 -23.37 26.59
C ALA A 28 33.73 -22.38 27.07
N GLU A 29 33.74 -21.15 26.54
CA GLU A 29 34.79 -20.14 26.80
C GLU A 29 34.26 -18.75 27.20
N THR A 30 33.02 -18.60 27.71
CA THR A 30 32.56 -17.27 28.17
C THR A 30 33.10 -16.93 29.56
N PRO A 31 33.84 -15.81 29.74
CA PRO A 31 34.24 -15.34 31.07
C PRO A 31 33.00 -14.98 31.89
N GLN A 32 33.04 -15.33 33.19
CA GLN A 32 32.01 -15.09 34.19
C GLN A 32 31.75 -13.58 34.40
N LEU A 33 31.06 -12.91 33.48
CA LEU A 33 30.84 -11.45 33.57
C LEU A 33 29.62 -11.06 34.41
N VAL A 34 28.74 -11.99 34.80
CA VAL A 34 27.65 -11.74 35.75
C VAL A 34 27.41 -12.99 36.59
N ALA A 35 28.18 -13.18 37.65
CA ALA A 35 27.79 -14.07 38.74
C ALA A 35 26.64 -13.38 39.48
N ALA A 36 25.40 -13.64 39.07
CA ALA A 36 24.25 -13.28 39.88
C ALA A 36 24.19 -14.28 41.04
N ASP A 37 24.50 -13.83 42.26
CA ASP A 37 24.50 -14.65 43.50
C ASP A 37 23.15 -15.28 43.87
N SER A 38 22.12 -15.15 43.02
CA SER A 38 20.81 -15.76 43.24
C SER A 38 20.58 -16.99 42.35
N PRO A 39 20.07 -18.11 42.91
CA PRO A 39 19.92 -19.37 42.21
C PRO A 39 18.89 -19.32 41.06
N TRP A 40 17.96 -18.35 41.08
CA TRP A 40 16.96 -18.18 40.03
C TRP A 40 17.48 -17.36 38.84
N LEU A 41 18.33 -16.34 39.07
CA LEU A 41 18.93 -15.56 37.98
C LEU A 41 19.84 -16.43 37.12
N GLY A 42 20.64 -17.32 37.72
CA GLY A 42 21.49 -18.27 36.99
C GLY A 42 20.72 -19.33 36.17
N ALA A 43 19.43 -19.54 36.44
CA ALA A 43 18.56 -20.42 35.67
C ALA A 43 17.94 -19.72 34.43
N VAL A 44 17.88 -18.38 34.44
CA VAL A 44 17.30 -17.57 33.37
C VAL A 44 18.38 -16.93 32.50
N TRP A 45 19.50 -16.53 33.10
CA TRP A 45 20.55 -15.72 32.49
C TRP A 45 21.94 -16.09 33.06
N PRO A 46 23.02 -16.19 32.25
CA PRO A 46 23.08 -16.04 30.79
C PRO A 46 22.46 -17.23 30.03
N PRO A 47 22.17 -17.07 28.72
CA PRO A 47 21.74 -18.18 27.86
C PRO A 47 22.87 -19.23 27.80
N SER A 48 22.65 -20.36 28.47
CA SER A 48 23.59 -21.47 28.57
C SER A 48 22.82 -22.77 28.32
N ARG A 49 23.53 -23.90 28.17
CA ARG A 49 22.86 -25.21 28.01
C ARG A 49 21.83 -25.50 29.12
N ARG A 50 22.06 -25.00 30.33
CA ARG A 50 21.17 -25.18 31.50
C ARG A 50 19.87 -24.35 31.41
N SER A 51 19.91 -23.16 30.82
CA SER A 51 18.74 -22.28 30.65
C SER A 51 18.01 -22.49 29.32
N SER A 52 18.60 -23.23 28.37
CA SER A 52 18.03 -23.51 27.04
C SER A 52 16.61 -24.12 27.03
N PRO A 53 16.24 -25.07 27.92
CA PRO A 53 14.89 -25.65 27.91
C PRO A 53 13.81 -24.64 28.31
N LEU A 54 14.15 -23.70 29.21
CA LEU A 54 13.24 -22.65 29.66
C LEU A 54 12.95 -21.65 28.53
N TRP A 55 13.99 -21.20 27.83
CA TRP A 55 13.84 -20.31 26.68
C TRP A 55 13.10 -20.96 25.50
N PHE A 56 13.33 -22.26 25.26
CA PHE A 56 12.57 -23.01 24.26
C PHE A 56 11.09 -23.12 24.66
N LEU A 57 10.79 -23.41 25.93
CA LEU A 57 9.42 -23.48 26.43
C LEU A 57 8.72 -22.12 26.34
N LEU A 58 9.39 -21.03 26.71
CA LEU A 58 8.86 -19.66 26.55
C LEU A 58 8.57 -19.32 25.08
N ALA A 59 9.50 -19.65 24.17
CA ALA A 59 9.30 -19.42 22.73
C ALA A 59 8.13 -20.26 22.17
N ALA A 60 8.01 -21.52 22.60
CA ALA A 60 6.92 -22.39 22.20
C ALA A 60 5.56 -21.92 22.77
N CYS A 61 5.53 -21.51 24.04
CA CYS A 61 4.34 -20.91 24.67
C CYS A 61 3.93 -19.61 23.96
N PHE A 62 4.90 -18.77 23.60
CA PHE A 62 4.65 -17.54 22.85
C PHE A 62 4.09 -17.84 21.46
N ALA A 63 4.70 -18.76 20.71
CA ALA A 63 4.22 -19.17 19.40
C ALA A 63 2.81 -19.79 19.46
N PHE A 64 2.54 -20.60 20.49
CA PHE A 64 1.22 -21.17 20.72
C PHE A 64 0.18 -20.11 21.09
N ALA A 65 0.53 -19.15 21.96
CA ALA A 65 -0.34 -18.03 22.32
C ALA A 65 -0.67 -17.18 21.10
N VAL A 66 0.33 -16.82 20.28
CA VAL A 66 0.14 -16.06 19.03
C VAL A 66 -0.78 -16.83 18.07
N LYS A 67 -0.54 -18.14 17.89
CA LYS A 67 -1.40 -18.97 17.04
C LYS A 67 -2.85 -19.00 17.55
N ARG A 68 -3.04 -19.21 18.84
CA ARG A 68 -4.36 -19.34 19.45
C ARG A 68 -5.13 -18.02 19.52
N ILE A 69 -4.45 -16.89 19.69
CA ILE A 69 -5.11 -15.58 19.82
C ILE A 69 -5.45 -15.02 18.44
N PHE A 70 -4.54 -15.12 17.46
CA PHE A 70 -4.68 -14.40 16.20
C PHE A 70 -5.08 -15.26 15.00
N PHE A 71 -4.80 -16.57 14.99
CA PHE A 71 -5.02 -17.41 13.80
C PHE A 71 -6.28 -18.27 13.84
N THR A 72 -7.03 -18.27 14.94
CA THR A 72 -8.30 -19.02 15.07
C THR A 72 -9.54 -18.23 14.62
N CYS A 73 -9.37 -17.00 14.12
CA CYS A 73 -10.48 -16.11 13.80
C CYS A 73 -11.29 -16.53 12.55
N GLU A 74 -10.78 -17.42 11.69
CA GLU A 74 -11.49 -17.85 10.47
C GLU A 74 -12.67 -18.82 10.72
N ASP A 75 -12.77 -19.39 11.92
CA ASP A 75 -13.71 -20.46 12.28
C ASP A 75 -14.80 -20.04 13.30
N THR A 76 -15.10 -18.75 13.41
CA THR A 76 -16.19 -18.27 14.28
C THR A 76 -17.57 -18.59 13.70
N GLU A 77 -18.57 -18.80 14.56
CA GLU A 77 -19.95 -19.07 14.14
C GLU A 77 -20.55 -17.88 13.37
N GLU A 78 -20.18 -16.67 13.74
CA GLU A 78 -20.57 -15.43 13.07
C GLU A 78 -19.99 -15.35 11.65
N ALA A 79 -18.72 -15.74 11.45
CA ALA A 79 -18.12 -15.82 10.12
C ALA A 79 -18.82 -16.88 9.24
N ALA A 80 -19.28 -17.99 9.83
CA ALA A 80 -20.10 -18.98 9.11
C ALA A 80 -21.48 -18.42 8.73
N ARG A 81 -22.15 -17.67 9.62
CA ARG A 81 -23.42 -16.98 9.36
C ARG A 81 -23.27 -15.98 8.20
N VAL A 82 -22.26 -15.11 8.23
CA VAL A 82 -21.98 -14.12 7.17
C VAL A 82 -21.73 -14.81 5.83
N ARG A 83 -20.91 -15.86 5.78
CA ARG A 83 -20.66 -16.63 4.56
C ARG A 83 -21.91 -17.28 3.99
N LYS A 84 -22.81 -17.79 4.84
CA LYS A 84 -24.09 -18.39 4.43
C LYS A 84 -25.05 -17.37 3.84
N VAL A 85 -25.16 -16.19 4.45
CA VAL A 85 -25.96 -15.08 3.91
C VAL A 85 -25.40 -14.62 2.57
N LYS A 86 -24.09 -14.43 2.48
CA LYS A 86 -23.39 -14.05 1.24
C LYS A 86 -23.65 -15.05 0.10
N LYS A 87 -23.58 -16.35 0.38
CA LYS A 87 -23.91 -17.41 -0.60
C LYS A 87 -25.33 -17.24 -1.16
N ARG A 88 -26.32 -17.03 -0.29
CA ARG A 88 -27.73 -16.86 -0.70
C ARG A 88 -27.90 -15.62 -1.58
N LEU A 89 -27.26 -14.51 -1.21
CA LEU A 89 -27.31 -13.26 -1.94
C LEU A 89 -26.72 -13.40 -3.35
N ILE A 90 -25.53 -13.98 -3.47
CA ILE A 90 -24.86 -14.21 -4.75
C ILE A 90 -25.73 -15.06 -5.68
N LEU A 91 -26.36 -16.12 -5.15
CA LEU A 91 -27.22 -17.00 -5.94
C LEU A 91 -28.49 -16.28 -6.43
N ALA A 92 -29.08 -15.43 -5.57
CA ALA A 92 -30.22 -14.59 -5.95
C ALA A 92 -29.84 -13.58 -7.04
N GLN A 93 -28.68 -12.91 -6.90
CA GLN A 93 -28.14 -11.97 -7.87
C GLN A 93 -27.86 -12.62 -9.23
N MET A 94 -27.23 -13.81 -9.25
CA MET A 94 -27.01 -14.57 -10.50
C MET A 94 -28.34 -14.92 -11.20
N THR A 95 -29.33 -15.35 -10.43
CA THR A 95 -30.66 -15.70 -10.98
C THR A 95 -31.36 -14.47 -11.55
N GLN A 96 -31.24 -13.33 -10.89
CA GLN A 96 -31.81 -12.06 -11.34
C GLN A 96 -31.12 -11.50 -12.58
N ALA A 97 -29.78 -11.55 -12.62
CA ALA A 97 -28.97 -11.18 -13.78
C ALA A 97 -29.41 -11.94 -15.05
N GLN A 98 -29.75 -13.22 -14.90
CA GLN A 98 -30.26 -14.03 -16.00
C GLN A 98 -31.66 -13.64 -16.45
N LYS A 99 -32.55 -13.28 -15.51
CA LYS A 99 -33.89 -12.79 -15.86
C LYS A 99 -33.80 -11.52 -16.68
N TRP A 100 -32.98 -10.56 -16.25
CA TRP A 100 -32.75 -9.32 -17.00
C TRP A 100 -32.21 -9.58 -18.40
N ASN A 101 -31.25 -10.49 -18.55
CA ASN A 101 -30.73 -10.82 -19.88
C ASN A 101 -31.79 -11.47 -20.80
N LYS A 102 -32.72 -12.26 -20.25
CA LYS A 102 -33.81 -12.86 -21.02
C LYS A 102 -34.89 -11.83 -21.40
N GLU A 103 -35.21 -10.92 -20.48
CA GLU A 103 -36.17 -9.83 -20.71
C GLU A 103 -35.66 -8.86 -21.80
N ASP A 104 -34.37 -8.51 -21.77
CA ASP A 104 -33.74 -7.68 -22.80
C ASP A 104 -33.73 -8.37 -24.19
N GLY A 105 -33.45 -9.67 -24.23
CA GLY A 105 -33.47 -10.46 -25.46
C GLY A 105 -34.86 -10.60 -26.09
N ASN A 106 -35.93 -10.63 -25.28
CA ASN A 106 -37.31 -10.69 -25.76
C ASN A 106 -37.83 -9.31 -26.19
N ALA A 107 -37.46 -8.23 -25.48
CA ALA A 107 -37.84 -6.87 -25.83
C ALA A 107 -37.21 -6.38 -27.15
N ALA A 108 -36.10 -6.98 -27.60
CA ALA A 108 -35.54 -6.73 -28.94
C ALA A 108 -36.38 -7.33 -30.09
N GLY A 109 -37.36 -8.19 -29.79
CA GLY A 109 -38.24 -8.83 -30.77
C GLY A 109 -39.68 -8.30 -30.79
N GLU A 110 -40.10 -7.53 -29.79
CA GLU A 110 -41.45 -6.96 -29.67
C GLU A 110 -41.33 -5.43 -29.49
N GLU A 111 -41.27 -4.70 -30.61
CA GLU A 111 -41.62 -3.28 -30.64
C GLU A 111 -43.14 -3.17 -30.58
N GLU A 112 -43.74 -3.26 -29.38
CA GLU A 112 -45.09 -2.73 -29.18
C GLU A 112 -45.12 -1.66 -28.09
N GLU A 113 -45.82 -0.59 -28.46
CA GLU A 113 -46.10 0.61 -27.71
C GLU A 113 -46.80 0.27 -26.39
N ASP A 114 -46.18 0.57 -25.25
CA ASP A 114 -46.97 1.10 -24.14
C ASP A 114 -46.17 2.00 -23.20
N ASP A 115 -46.82 3.11 -22.89
CA ASP A 115 -46.33 4.24 -22.12
C ASP A 115 -46.46 3.96 -20.61
N LYS A 116 -45.33 3.96 -19.88
CA LYS A 116 -45.12 4.44 -18.49
C LYS A 116 -43.78 3.97 -17.94
N SER A 117 -42.80 4.89 -17.93
CA SER A 117 -41.72 5.02 -16.92
C SER A 117 -41.11 3.75 -16.30
N SER A 118 -40.90 2.68 -17.05
CA SER A 118 -39.94 1.64 -16.66
C SER A 118 -38.62 2.01 -17.32
N GLU A 119 -37.67 2.54 -16.54
CA GLU A 119 -36.29 2.65 -17.00
C GLU A 119 -35.89 1.28 -17.57
N LYS A 120 -35.53 1.20 -18.85
CA LYS A 120 -34.91 0.01 -19.45
C LYS A 120 -33.74 -0.40 -18.56
N LYS A 121 -33.94 -1.42 -17.72
CA LYS A 121 -32.94 -1.87 -16.76
C LYS A 121 -31.83 -2.52 -17.55
N ARG A 122 -30.73 -1.79 -17.67
CA ARG A 122 -29.58 -2.23 -18.45
C ARG A 122 -29.12 -3.61 -17.97
N PRO A 123 -28.69 -4.46 -18.90
CA PRO A 123 -28.10 -5.73 -18.56
C PRO A 123 -26.87 -5.52 -17.66
N PRO A 124 -26.56 -6.46 -16.77
CA PRO A 124 -25.52 -6.30 -15.76
C PRO A 124 -24.15 -6.09 -16.42
N SER A 125 -23.35 -5.18 -15.86
CA SER A 125 -22.03 -4.86 -16.40
C SER A 125 -21.05 -6.02 -16.20
N ALA A 126 -19.95 -6.04 -16.96
CA ALA A 126 -18.89 -7.02 -16.77
C ALA A 126 -18.33 -7.00 -15.34
N LYS A 127 -18.28 -5.83 -14.70
CA LYS A 127 -17.82 -5.70 -13.31
C LYS A 127 -18.78 -6.38 -12.34
N ASP A 128 -20.08 -6.17 -12.49
CA ASP A 128 -21.10 -6.76 -11.60
C ASP A 128 -21.12 -8.28 -11.74
N LEU A 129 -21.05 -8.78 -12.97
CA LEU A 129 -20.95 -10.22 -13.26
C LEU A 129 -19.66 -10.83 -12.69
N PHE A 130 -18.55 -10.09 -12.73
CA PHE A 130 -17.31 -10.52 -12.09
C PHE A 130 -17.45 -10.62 -10.58
N GLU A 131 -18.09 -9.65 -9.92
CA GLU A 131 -18.33 -9.67 -8.47
C GLU A 131 -19.27 -10.80 -8.03
N MET A 132 -20.22 -11.20 -8.89
CA MET A 132 -21.07 -12.37 -8.66
C MET A 132 -20.27 -13.67 -8.75
N LEU A 133 -19.40 -13.81 -9.76
CA LEU A 133 -18.63 -15.05 -10.00
C LEU A 133 -17.41 -15.18 -9.09
N TYR A 134 -16.85 -14.06 -8.66
CA TYR A 134 -15.60 -13.99 -7.92
C TYR A 134 -15.69 -12.97 -6.79
N ASP A 135 -15.46 -13.44 -5.57
CA ASP A 135 -15.41 -12.58 -4.42
C ASP A 135 -14.04 -11.90 -4.32
N ASP A 136 -14.00 -10.68 -4.81
CA ASP A 136 -12.82 -9.84 -4.88
C ASP A 136 -12.30 -9.39 -3.49
N VAL A 137 -13.11 -9.65 -2.46
CA VAL A 137 -12.83 -9.33 -1.06
C VAL A 137 -12.11 -10.48 -0.37
N GLU A 138 -12.67 -11.69 -0.42
CA GLU A 138 -12.03 -12.88 0.18
C GLU A 138 -11.00 -13.54 -0.76
N ASP A 139 -10.89 -13.08 -2.00
CA ASP A 139 -10.04 -13.65 -3.04
C ASP A 139 -10.42 -15.10 -3.39
N ARG A 140 -11.70 -15.45 -3.23
CA ARG A 140 -12.25 -16.79 -3.40
C ARG A 140 -13.22 -16.85 -4.57
N HIS A 141 -13.25 -17.98 -5.25
CA HIS A 141 -14.25 -18.19 -6.29
C HIS A 141 -15.64 -18.41 -5.66
N ALA A 142 -16.71 -18.00 -6.33
CA ALA A 142 -18.08 -18.33 -5.89
C ALA A 142 -18.27 -19.84 -5.61
N THR A 143 -17.49 -20.70 -6.28
CA THR A 143 -17.52 -22.15 -6.09
C THR A 143 -16.97 -22.62 -4.74
N GLU A 144 -16.08 -21.84 -4.11
CA GLU A 144 -15.53 -22.12 -2.78
C GLU A 144 -16.54 -21.83 -1.66
N PHE A 145 -17.60 -21.05 -1.94
CA PHE A 145 -18.74 -20.87 -1.05
C PHE A 145 -19.77 -22.01 -1.16
N GLY A 146 -19.42 -23.09 -1.87
CA GLY A 146 -20.24 -24.29 -2.02
C GLY A 146 -21.34 -24.16 -3.08
N ILE A 147 -21.16 -23.29 -4.09
CA ILE A 147 -21.95 -23.28 -5.33
C ILE A 147 -21.23 -24.21 -6.31
N GLU A 148 -21.82 -25.33 -6.71
CA GLU A 148 -21.09 -26.22 -7.61
C GLU A 148 -20.92 -25.59 -8.99
N ALA A 149 -19.74 -25.75 -9.61
CA ALA A 149 -19.46 -25.21 -10.95
C ALA A 149 -20.38 -25.76 -12.06
N LYS A 150 -21.14 -26.82 -11.74
CA LYS A 150 -22.11 -27.47 -12.63
C LYS A 150 -23.52 -26.90 -12.52
N GLU A 151 -23.82 -26.12 -11.48
CA GLU A 151 -25.13 -25.51 -11.31
C GLU A 151 -25.44 -24.55 -12.47
N GLU A 152 -26.68 -24.62 -12.99
CA GLU A 152 -27.14 -23.82 -14.13
C GLU A 152 -26.95 -22.31 -13.92
N PRO A 153 -27.24 -21.73 -12.72
CA PRO A 153 -27.02 -20.32 -12.44
C PRO A 153 -25.56 -19.89 -12.67
N TYR A 154 -24.60 -20.70 -12.24
CA TYR A 154 -23.19 -20.37 -12.35
C TYR A 154 -22.69 -20.47 -13.80
N LYS A 155 -23.04 -21.54 -14.51
CA LYS A 155 -22.59 -21.76 -15.90
C LYS A 155 -23.14 -20.70 -16.86
N SER A 156 -24.41 -20.35 -16.71
CA SER A 156 -25.06 -19.33 -17.54
C SER A 156 -24.51 -17.93 -17.24
N THR A 157 -24.27 -17.59 -15.97
CA THR A 157 -23.61 -16.32 -15.58
C THR A 157 -22.18 -16.23 -16.14
N LEU A 158 -21.43 -17.34 -16.16
CA LEU A 158 -20.09 -17.38 -16.74
C LEU A 158 -20.09 -17.16 -18.26
N ALA A 159 -21.09 -17.69 -18.97
CA ALA A 159 -21.26 -17.47 -20.40
C ALA A 159 -21.59 -15.99 -20.70
N LEU A 160 -22.56 -15.43 -19.97
CA LEU A 160 -22.94 -14.03 -20.06
C LEU A 160 -21.76 -13.09 -19.75
N PHE A 161 -20.98 -13.42 -18.73
CA PHE A 161 -19.78 -12.66 -18.35
C PHE A 161 -18.76 -12.61 -19.48
N LYS A 162 -18.53 -13.72 -20.20
CA LYS A 162 -17.57 -13.77 -21.30
C LYS A 162 -17.98 -12.86 -22.46
N GLU A 163 -19.27 -12.83 -22.77
CA GLU A 163 -19.84 -11.98 -23.82
C GLU A 163 -19.73 -10.51 -23.44
N ARG A 164 -20.23 -10.15 -22.26
CA ARG A 164 -20.27 -8.78 -21.74
C ARG A 164 -18.88 -8.17 -21.59
N VAL A 165 -17.87 -8.93 -21.13
CA VAL A 165 -16.48 -8.42 -21.03
C VAL A 165 -15.93 -7.97 -22.39
N ALA A 166 -16.27 -8.68 -23.47
CA ALA A 166 -15.82 -8.31 -24.81
C ALA A 166 -16.60 -7.12 -25.39
N GLU A 167 -17.85 -6.94 -24.99
CA GLU A 167 -18.70 -5.81 -25.37
C GLU A 167 -18.30 -4.53 -24.61
N ASP A 168 -18.25 -4.57 -23.28
CA ASP A 168 -17.87 -3.44 -22.43
C ASP A 168 -16.49 -2.89 -22.79
N LEU A 169 -15.54 -3.77 -23.15
CA LEU A 169 -14.21 -3.34 -23.58
C LEU A 169 -14.22 -2.67 -24.97
N ARG A 170 -15.11 -3.10 -25.88
CA ARG A 170 -15.30 -2.45 -27.18
C ARG A 170 -15.94 -1.08 -27.01
N ASP A 171 -16.98 -1.01 -26.21
CA ASP A 171 -17.70 0.22 -25.93
C ASP A 171 -16.80 1.22 -25.22
N ALA A 172 -16.02 0.78 -24.22
CA ALA A 172 -15.05 1.64 -23.56
C ALA A 172 -14.03 2.24 -24.55
N VAL A 173 -13.54 1.46 -25.52
CA VAL A 173 -12.64 1.98 -26.57
C VAL A 173 -13.35 2.95 -27.51
N ARG A 174 -14.57 2.62 -27.94
CA ARG A 174 -15.40 3.47 -28.81
C ARG A 174 -15.68 4.81 -28.14
N TYR A 175 -16.21 4.79 -26.91
CA TYR A 175 -16.54 6.00 -26.16
C TYR A 175 -15.31 6.82 -25.78
N THR A 176 -14.17 6.19 -25.45
CA THR A 176 -12.92 6.93 -25.21
C THR A 176 -12.43 7.66 -26.45
N ARG A 177 -12.59 7.07 -27.65
CA ARG A 177 -12.27 7.74 -28.92
C ARG A 177 -13.27 8.84 -29.25
N LEU A 178 -14.57 8.56 -29.10
CA LEU A 178 -15.63 9.53 -29.35
C LEU A 178 -15.48 10.77 -28.46
N ALA A 179 -15.27 10.58 -27.16
CA ALA A 179 -15.03 11.64 -26.18
C ALA A 179 -13.89 12.60 -26.56
N ARG A 180 -12.89 12.08 -27.28
CA ARG A 180 -11.78 12.87 -27.80
C ARG A 180 -12.18 13.67 -29.04
N GLU A 181 -12.91 13.05 -29.96
CA GLU A 181 -13.41 13.73 -31.17
C GLU A 181 -14.34 14.89 -30.80
N THR A 182 -15.19 14.72 -29.79
CA THR A 182 -16.07 15.78 -29.25
C THR A 182 -15.29 16.97 -28.67
N LYS A 183 -14.06 16.74 -28.20
CA LYS A 183 -13.18 17.80 -27.67
C LYS A 183 -12.49 18.59 -28.78
N GLU A 184 -12.30 17.98 -29.96
CA GLU A 184 -11.60 18.57 -31.11
C GLU A 184 -12.57 19.20 -32.15
N LYS A 185 -13.82 18.72 -32.23
CA LYS A 185 -14.85 19.22 -33.17
C LYS A 185 -16.11 19.64 -32.41
N ALA A 186 -16.66 20.81 -32.75
CA ALA A 186 -17.95 21.25 -32.24
C ALA A 186 -19.00 20.15 -32.52
N ALA A 187 -19.61 19.63 -31.45
CA ALA A 187 -20.55 18.52 -31.48
C ALA A 187 -21.85 18.94 -32.18
N VAL A 188 -21.97 18.67 -33.48
CA VAL A 188 -23.18 18.97 -34.25
C VAL A 188 -24.00 17.71 -34.58
N ASP A 189 -23.42 16.50 -34.55
CA ASP A 189 -24.08 15.26 -34.99
C ASP A 189 -23.96 14.05 -34.02
N ILE A 190 -23.78 14.27 -32.71
CA ILE A 190 -23.67 13.15 -31.73
C ILE A 190 -24.97 13.06 -30.91
N ASP A 191 -25.50 11.85 -30.75
CA ASP A 191 -26.68 11.57 -29.93
C ASP A 191 -26.45 11.96 -28.46
N LYS A 192 -27.48 12.49 -27.79
CA LYS A 192 -27.38 13.02 -26.41
C LYS A 192 -26.99 11.94 -25.40
N ASP A 193 -27.47 10.71 -25.59
CA ASP A 193 -27.12 9.59 -24.72
C ASP A 193 -25.66 9.17 -24.91
N ASP A 194 -25.19 9.08 -26.15
CA ASP A 194 -23.79 8.77 -26.47
C ASP A 194 -22.83 9.88 -25.98
N LEU A 195 -23.27 11.14 -25.96
CA LEU A 195 -22.55 12.26 -25.34
C LEU A 195 -22.38 12.08 -23.83
N LYS A 196 -23.43 11.66 -23.14
CA LYS A 196 -23.39 11.39 -21.70
C LYS A 196 -22.43 10.24 -21.38
N PHE A 197 -22.48 9.14 -22.14
CA PHE A 197 -21.52 8.04 -21.98
C PHE A 197 -20.10 8.46 -22.32
N ALA A 198 -19.88 9.16 -23.43
CA ALA A 198 -18.56 9.65 -23.81
C ALA A 198 -17.95 10.58 -22.74
N ALA A 199 -18.75 11.44 -22.10
CA ALA A 199 -18.29 12.30 -21.01
C ALA A 199 -17.73 11.50 -19.82
N GLU A 200 -18.30 10.33 -19.52
CA GLU A 200 -17.80 9.45 -18.45
C GLU A 200 -16.45 8.79 -18.77
N PHE A 201 -16.14 8.59 -20.05
CA PHE A 201 -14.86 8.02 -20.52
C PHE A 201 -13.78 9.09 -20.80
N LEU A 202 -14.11 10.38 -20.62
CA LEU A 202 -13.21 11.51 -20.94
C LEU A 202 -11.90 11.49 -20.13
N ASP A 203 -11.98 11.12 -18.85
CA ASP A 203 -10.83 11.07 -17.94
C ASP A 203 -9.92 9.83 -18.21
N GLY A 204 -10.43 8.83 -18.92
CA GLY A 204 -9.74 7.57 -19.21
C GLY A 204 -9.61 6.60 -18.03
N THR A 205 -10.08 6.99 -16.85
CA THR A 205 -10.08 6.17 -15.63
C THR A 205 -10.91 4.91 -15.81
N LYS A 206 -12.15 5.03 -16.32
CA LYS A 206 -13.01 3.86 -16.61
C LYS A 206 -12.37 2.86 -17.57
N LEU A 207 -11.73 3.34 -18.65
CA LEU A 207 -10.99 2.47 -19.58
C LEU A 207 -9.80 1.80 -18.88
N ALA A 208 -9.08 2.53 -18.02
CA ALA A 208 -7.97 1.99 -17.25
C ALA A 208 -8.42 0.90 -16.25
N ASP A 209 -9.54 1.12 -15.57
CA ASP A 209 -10.11 0.18 -14.60
C ASP A 209 -10.60 -1.10 -15.30
N LEU A 210 -11.29 -0.98 -16.43
CA LEU A 210 -11.71 -2.13 -17.24
C LEU A 210 -10.51 -2.90 -17.81
N LEU A 211 -9.46 -2.19 -18.24
CA LEU A 211 -8.20 -2.81 -18.65
C LEU A 211 -7.52 -3.55 -17.49
N GLU A 212 -7.51 -2.99 -16.29
CA GLU A 212 -6.97 -3.64 -15.11
C GLU A 212 -7.79 -4.89 -14.74
N LEU A 213 -9.12 -4.78 -14.75
CA LEU A 213 -10.04 -5.90 -14.54
C LEU A 213 -9.71 -7.05 -15.52
N CYS A 214 -9.65 -6.76 -16.82
CA CYS A 214 -9.38 -7.76 -17.86
C CYS A 214 -7.96 -8.36 -17.76
N THR A 215 -6.94 -7.52 -17.59
CA THR A 215 -5.54 -7.96 -17.73
C THR A 215 -4.94 -8.52 -16.44
N LYS A 216 -5.40 -8.08 -15.27
CA LYS A 216 -4.83 -8.42 -13.96
C LYS A 216 -5.75 -9.35 -13.17
N LYS A 217 -7.06 -9.05 -13.09
CA LYS A 217 -8.02 -9.86 -12.33
C LYS A 217 -8.50 -11.07 -13.13
N ILE A 218 -9.22 -10.85 -14.23
CA ILE A 218 -9.83 -11.90 -15.07
C ILE A 218 -8.77 -12.87 -15.60
N ARG A 219 -7.70 -12.34 -16.21
CA ARG A 219 -6.62 -13.17 -16.77
C ARG A 219 -5.91 -14.05 -15.73
N ARG A 220 -5.84 -13.61 -14.47
CA ARG A 220 -5.20 -14.36 -13.37
C ARG A 220 -6.10 -15.46 -12.82
N ARG A 221 -7.43 -15.26 -12.82
CA ARG A 221 -8.41 -16.17 -12.21
C ARG A 221 -9.06 -17.13 -13.21
N PHE A 222 -9.51 -16.62 -14.36
CA PHE A 222 -10.22 -17.38 -15.39
C PHE A 222 -9.33 -17.81 -16.57
N GLY A 223 -8.06 -17.36 -16.58
CA GLY A 223 -7.05 -17.76 -17.56
C GLY A 223 -6.90 -16.83 -18.77
N ARG A 224 -5.88 -17.09 -19.59
CA ARG A 224 -5.44 -16.18 -20.68
C ARG A 224 -6.35 -16.17 -21.92
N ALA A 225 -7.22 -17.17 -22.08
CA ALA A 225 -8.08 -17.33 -23.24
C ALA A 225 -9.47 -16.66 -23.05
N PHE A 226 -9.76 -16.12 -21.87
CA PHE A 226 -11.08 -15.58 -21.54
C PHE A 226 -11.40 -14.31 -22.33
N VAL A 227 -10.41 -13.42 -22.52
CA VAL A 227 -10.56 -12.15 -23.25
C VAL A 227 -9.70 -12.17 -24.52
N PRO A 228 -10.24 -11.82 -25.70
CA PRO A 228 -9.47 -11.75 -26.94
C PRO A 228 -8.27 -10.80 -26.81
N LYS A 229 -7.09 -11.25 -27.27
CA LYS A 229 -5.84 -10.47 -27.16
C LYS A 229 -5.87 -9.19 -28.00
N GLU A 230 -6.61 -9.19 -29.09
CA GLU A 230 -6.75 -8.06 -30.02
C GLU A 230 -7.43 -6.88 -29.33
N LEU A 231 -8.56 -7.11 -28.66
CA LEU A 231 -9.29 -6.11 -27.88
C LEU A 231 -8.44 -5.48 -26.78
N ILE A 232 -7.65 -6.29 -26.06
CA ILE A 232 -6.72 -5.78 -25.05
C ILE A 232 -5.65 -4.89 -25.70
N ARG A 233 -5.16 -5.24 -26.89
CA ARG A 233 -4.17 -4.45 -27.62
C ARG A 233 -4.76 -3.11 -28.06
N GLU A 234 -5.98 -3.11 -28.59
CA GLU A 234 -6.69 -1.90 -28.99
C GLU A 234 -6.98 -0.98 -27.80
N ALA A 235 -7.47 -1.53 -26.70
CA ALA A 235 -7.73 -0.76 -25.49
C ALA A 235 -6.45 -0.13 -24.90
N ARG A 236 -5.32 -0.86 -24.91
CA ARG A 236 -4.03 -0.28 -24.51
C ARG A 236 -3.54 0.80 -25.47
N ALA A 237 -3.78 0.65 -26.78
CA ALA A 237 -3.42 1.67 -27.75
C ALA A 237 -4.24 2.96 -27.50
N ALA A 238 -5.56 2.84 -27.34
CA ALA A 238 -6.44 3.96 -27.01
C ALA A 238 -6.02 4.64 -25.69
N LYS A 239 -5.71 3.86 -24.65
CA LYS A 239 -5.20 4.41 -23.38
C LYS A 239 -3.87 5.16 -23.57
N LYS A 240 -2.92 4.59 -24.31
CA LYS A 240 -1.61 5.21 -24.55
C LYS A 240 -1.76 6.52 -25.33
N GLU A 241 -2.65 6.56 -26.32
CA GLU A 241 -2.97 7.79 -27.04
C GLU A 241 -3.51 8.87 -26.11
N LEU A 242 -4.45 8.52 -25.22
CA LEU A 242 -4.98 9.44 -24.22
C LEU A 242 -3.89 9.96 -23.27
N GLU A 243 -3.03 9.08 -22.75
CA GLU A 243 -1.92 9.46 -21.87
C GLU A 243 -0.95 10.42 -22.58
N THR A 244 -0.65 10.20 -23.86
CA THR A 244 0.21 11.13 -24.62
C THR A 244 -0.44 12.50 -24.82
N ALA A 245 -1.77 12.57 -24.97
CA ALA A 245 -2.50 13.83 -25.00
C ALA A 245 -2.50 14.54 -23.64
N GLN A 246 -2.75 13.81 -22.55
CA GLN A 246 -2.72 14.33 -21.19
C GLN A 246 -1.32 14.86 -20.81
N ARG A 247 -0.24 14.16 -21.21
CA ARG A 247 1.14 14.66 -21.03
C ARG A 247 1.42 15.96 -21.77
N ARG A 248 0.79 16.20 -22.92
CA ARG A 248 0.86 17.51 -23.60
C ARG A 248 0.16 18.59 -22.78
N GLY A 249 -0.96 18.26 -22.14
CA GLY A 249 -1.67 19.14 -21.20
C GLY A 249 -0.83 19.53 -19.97
N LEU A 250 0.11 18.69 -19.52
CA LEU A 250 1.02 19.03 -18.41
C LEU A 250 1.89 20.27 -18.70
N ARG A 251 2.12 20.60 -19.98
CA ARG A 251 2.81 21.85 -20.35
C ARG A 251 2.03 23.10 -19.94
N MET A 252 0.71 23.01 -19.77
CA MET A 252 -0.12 24.12 -19.29
C MET A 252 0.22 24.49 -17.83
N LEU A 253 0.80 23.58 -17.05
CA LEU A 253 1.23 23.85 -15.68
C LEU A 253 2.61 24.53 -15.62
N MET A 254 3.44 24.40 -16.65
CA MET A 254 4.78 25.03 -16.68
C MET A 254 4.78 26.54 -16.38
N PRO A 255 3.91 27.38 -16.98
CA PRO A 255 3.91 28.81 -16.67
C PRO A 255 3.59 29.12 -15.19
N MET A 256 2.84 28.24 -14.51
CA MET A 256 2.56 28.37 -13.07
C MET A 256 3.76 27.95 -12.20
N VAL A 257 4.50 26.92 -12.64
CA VAL A 257 5.65 26.38 -11.90
C VAL A 257 6.93 27.19 -12.11
N MET A 258 7.15 27.72 -13.31
CA MET A 258 8.38 28.43 -13.70
C MET A 258 8.78 29.56 -12.72
N PRO A 259 7.88 30.45 -12.26
CA PRO A 259 8.24 31.51 -11.30
C PRO A 259 8.55 30.96 -9.90
N LEU A 260 8.08 29.77 -9.54
CA LEU A 260 8.29 29.13 -8.24
C LEU A 260 9.56 28.28 -8.20
N LEU A 261 10.08 27.89 -9.36
CA LEU A 261 11.26 27.05 -9.52
C LEU A 261 12.54 27.55 -8.81
N PRO A 262 12.92 28.84 -8.81
CA PRO A 262 14.13 29.27 -8.10
C PRO A 262 14.01 29.09 -6.58
N LEU A 263 12.82 29.37 -6.03
CA LEU A 263 12.56 29.20 -4.60
C LEU A 263 12.55 27.72 -4.22
N TYR A 264 11.95 26.86 -5.06
CA TYR A 264 12.00 25.41 -4.88
C TYR A 264 13.42 24.85 -5.03
N GLY A 265 14.21 25.36 -5.98
CA GLY A 265 15.62 25.01 -6.16
C GLY A 265 16.46 25.34 -4.94
N LEU A 266 16.22 26.48 -4.29
CA LEU A 266 16.85 26.82 -3.00
C LEU A 266 16.48 25.81 -1.91
N ALA A 267 15.21 25.42 -1.81
CA ALA A 267 14.79 24.41 -0.83
C ALA A 267 15.47 23.05 -1.07
N LEU A 268 15.60 22.64 -2.34
CA LEU A 268 16.31 21.42 -2.70
C LEU A 268 17.79 21.51 -2.33
N ALA A 269 18.44 22.64 -2.59
CA ALA A 269 19.85 22.84 -2.23
C ALA A 269 20.06 22.78 -0.71
N LEU A 270 19.17 23.40 0.07
CA LEU A 270 19.20 23.33 1.54
C LEU A 270 18.97 21.91 2.06
N MET A 271 18.08 21.15 1.42
CA MET A 271 17.85 19.74 1.77
C MET A 271 19.08 18.89 1.45
N VAL A 272 19.64 19.03 0.25
CA VAL A 272 20.88 18.33 -0.15
C VAL A 272 22.03 18.65 0.80
N PHE A 273 22.13 19.91 1.23
CA PHE A 273 23.10 20.33 2.23
C PHE A 273 22.89 19.55 3.55
N ASP A 274 21.67 19.52 4.09
CA ASP A 274 21.34 18.80 5.31
C ASP A 274 21.65 17.29 5.19
N SER A 275 21.15 16.62 4.14
CA SER A 275 21.39 15.18 3.93
C SER A 275 22.88 14.83 3.78
N SER A 276 23.68 15.74 3.21
CA SER A 276 25.12 15.51 3.00
C SER A 276 25.93 15.75 4.28
N PHE A 277 25.74 16.91 4.92
CA PHE A 277 26.50 17.31 6.11
C PHE A 277 26.01 16.65 7.39
N GLY A 278 24.72 16.32 7.50
CA GLY A 278 24.17 15.61 8.65
C GLY A 278 24.81 14.25 8.85
N ALA A 279 24.88 13.44 7.79
CA ALA A 279 25.55 12.14 7.82
C ALA A 279 27.05 12.29 8.13
N LEU A 280 27.73 13.26 7.53
CA LEU A 280 29.16 13.50 7.80
C LEU A 280 29.41 13.91 9.26
N THR A 281 28.53 14.71 9.84
CA THR A 281 28.65 15.17 11.23
C THR A 281 28.46 14.03 12.22
N TRP A 282 27.50 13.13 11.94
CA TRP A 282 27.34 11.89 12.70
C TRP A 282 28.63 11.04 12.62
N HIS A 283 29.18 10.88 11.42
CA HIS A 283 30.44 10.18 11.22
C HIS A 283 31.68 10.99 11.66
N GLY A 284 31.53 12.25 12.04
CA GLY A 284 32.56 13.02 12.74
C GLY A 284 32.70 12.62 14.20
N MET A 285 31.75 11.88 14.78
CA MET A 285 31.81 11.50 16.19
C MET A 285 32.89 10.43 16.48
N ALA A 286 33.24 9.55 15.53
CA ALA A 286 34.31 8.57 15.78
C ALA A 286 35.66 9.22 15.97
N THR A 287 35.96 10.30 15.24
CA THR A 287 37.26 10.94 15.35
C THR A 287 37.45 11.56 16.74
N ILE A 288 36.36 12.03 17.37
CA ILE A 288 36.35 12.44 18.77
C ILE A 288 36.65 11.24 19.67
N LEU A 289 35.93 10.13 19.50
CA LEU A 289 36.07 8.94 20.34
C LEU A 289 37.47 8.31 20.22
N ASP A 290 38.02 8.24 19.01
CA ASP A 290 39.37 7.73 18.73
C ASP A 290 40.44 8.63 19.34
N GLY A 291 40.27 9.95 19.26
CA GLY A 291 41.21 10.89 19.86
C GLY A 291 41.22 10.85 21.39
N ILE A 292 40.08 10.55 22.02
CA ILE A 292 39.96 10.32 23.47
C ILE A 292 40.64 9.01 23.86
N ASP A 293 40.37 7.92 23.13
CA ASP A 293 40.94 6.59 23.39
C ASP A 293 42.47 6.59 23.26
N ALA A 294 43.02 7.29 22.26
CA ALA A 294 44.46 7.42 22.06
C ALA A 294 45.16 8.30 23.11
N GLY A 295 44.41 9.04 23.95
CA GLY A 295 44.96 9.98 24.94
C GLY A 295 45.71 11.17 24.32
N THR A 296 45.61 11.38 23.01
CA THR A 296 46.33 12.41 22.26
C THR A 296 45.57 13.74 22.19
N MET A 297 44.25 13.73 22.42
CA MET A 297 43.42 14.93 22.37
C MET A 297 43.70 15.86 23.56
N THR A 298 44.14 17.07 23.27
CA THR A 298 44.15 18.13 24.27
C THR A 298 42.72 18.61 24.57
N MET A 299 42.48 19.12 25.78
CA MET A 299 41.18 19.69 26.17
C MET A 299 40.73 20.83 25.23
N GLN A 300 41.69 21.53 24.61
CA GLN A 300 41.42 22.60 23.64
C GLN A 300 40.90 22.04 22.31
N GLU A 301 41.53 20.98 21.77
CA GLU A 301 41.09 20.32 20.53
C GLU A 301 39.70 19.70 20.71
N LEU A 302 39.44 19.03 21.85
CA LEU A 302 38.13 18.47 22.15
C LEU A 302 37.04 19.55 22.17
N ARG A 303 37.29 20.69 22.82
CA ARG A 303 36.37 21.83 22.83
C ARG A 303 36.13 22.36 21.41
N GLN A 304 37.16 22.43 20.58
CA GLN A 304 37.05 22.92 19.21
C GLN A 304 36.20 21.98 18.34
N VAL A 305 36.43 20.67 18.39
CA VAL A 305 35.67 19.69 17.59
C VAL A 305 34.21 19.58 18.06
N CYS A 306 33.96 19.58 19.37
CA CYS A 306 32.59 19.56 19.90
C CYS A 306 31.83 20.84 19.53
N SER A 307 32.48 22.01 19.61
CA SER A 307 31.84 23.27 19.22
C SER A 307 31.62 23.38 17.71
N SER A 308 32.52 22.88 16.86
CA SER A 308 32.30 22.83 15.41
C SER A 308 31.16 21.88 15.04
N ASN A 309 31.09 20.69 15.64
CA ASN A 309 30.01 19.73 15.38
C ASN A 309 28.65 20.28 15.84
N TYR A 310 28.59 20.95 16.98
CA TYR A 310 27.37 21.62 17.42
C TYR A 310 26.91 22.68 16.43
N VAL A 311 27.81 23.54 15.94
CA VAL A 311 27.49 24.57 14.95
C VAL A 311 26.97 23.96 13.65
N ILE A 312 27.60 22.89 13.16
CA ILE A 312 27.17 22.19 11.93
C ILE A 312 25.79 21.54 12.14
N LEU A 313 25.55 20.86 13.27
CA LEU A 313 24.24 20.26 13.58
C LEU A 313 23.13 21.30 13.64
N VAL A 314 23.39 22.43 14.30
CA VAL A 314 22.43 23.55 14.36
C VAL A 314 22.13 24.03 12.94
N PHE A 315 23.15 24.25 12.12
CA PHE A 315 22.96 24.71 10.75
C PHE A 315 22.22 23.68 9.87
N CYS A 316 22.47 22.38 10.04
CA CYS A 316 21.74 21.30 9.36
C CYS A 316 20.25 21.32 9.75
N ILE A 317 19.93 21.37 11.05
CA ILE A 317 18.55 21.45 11.54
C ILE A 317 17.83 22.69 10.98
N PHE A 318 18.47 23.87 11.03
CA PHE A 318 17.90 25.09 10.46
C PHE A 318 17.72 24.99 8.95
N SER A 319 18.66 24.39 8.22
CA SER A 319 18.57 24.13 6.79
C SER A 319 17.38 23.23 6.46
N HIS A 320 17.22 22.12 7.19
CA HIS A 320 16.10 21.19 7.03
C HIS A 320 14.75 21.85 7.27
N LEU A 321 14.60 22.56 8.39
CA LEU A 321 13.35 23.23 8.75
C LEU A 321 13.01 24.35 7.76
N THR A 322 14.02 25.09 7.31
CA THR A 322 13.85 26.16 6.31
C THR A 322 13.46 25.58 4.95
N ALA A 323 14.11 24.50 4.49
CA ALA A 323 13.76 23.81 3.25
C ALA A 323 12.29 23.37 3.27
N ARG A 324 11.82 22.76 4.36
CA ARG A 324 10.43 22.35 4.54
C ARG A 324 9.45 23.53 4.54
N ALA A 325 9.80 24.62 5.22
CA ALA A 325 8.99 25.84 5.23
C ALA A 325 8.87 26.45 3.82
N ILE A 326 9.96 26.48 3.06
CA ILE A 326 9.97 26.98 1.69
C ILE A 326 9.09 26.11 0.77
N VAL A 327 9.20 24.78 0.86
CA VAL A 327 8.33 23.87 0.09
C VAL A 327 6.86 24.10 0.42
N CYS A 328 6.51 24.20 1.70
CA CYS A 328 5.13 24.48 2.12
C CYS A 328 4.61 25.79 1.50
N LYS A 329 5.45 26.84 1.47
CA LYS A 329 5.11 28.11 0.83
C LYS A 329 4.90 27.97 -0.69
N VAL A 330 5.82 27.30 -1.39
CA VAL A 330 5.74 27.06 -2.84
C VAL A 330 4.50 26.26 -3.19
N THR A 331 4.25 25.16 -2.46
CA THR A 331 3.07 24.31 -2.63
C THR A 331 1.78 25.10 -2.43
N SER A 332 1.72 25.96 -1.40
CA SER A 332 0.53 26.77 -1.13
C SER A 332 0.25 27.80 -2.24
N GLN A 333 1.29 28.46 -2.76
CA GLN A 333 1.16 29.41 -3.86
C GLN A 333 0.71 28.74 -5.15
N PHE A 334 1.32 27.60 -5.49
CA PHE A 334 0.93 26.82 -6.67
C PHE A 334 -0.52 26.32 -6.57
N ARG A 335 -0.91 25.78 -5.40
CA ARG A 335 -2.28 25.35 -5.13
C ARG A 335 -3.30 26.47 -5.34
N LEU A 336 -3.01 27.68 -4.87
CA LEU A 336 -3.90 28.82 -5.06
C LEU A 336 -4.08 29.17 -6.54
N GLN A 337 -2.99 29.15 -7.32
CA GLN A 337 -3.02 29.41 -8.76
C GLN A 337 -3.83 28.33 -9.51
N VAL A 338 -3.60 27.06 -9.18
CA VAL A 338 -4.35 25.93 -9.77
C VAL A 338 -5.84 26.07 -9.47
N ARG A 339 -6.22 26.30 -8.21
CA ARG A 339 -7.65 26.46 -7.83
C ARG A 339 -8.30 27.66 -8.52
N SER A 340 -7.58 28.77 -8.61
CA SER A 340 -8.09 29.98 -9.28
C SER A 340 -8.32 29.75 -10.78
N GLU A 341 -7.38 29.11 -11.47
CA GLU A 341 -7.52 28.85 -12.91
C GLU A 341 -8.55 27.76 -13.19
N VAL A 342 -8.59 26.69 -12.39
CA VAL A 342 -9.63 25.64 -12.51
C VAL A 342 -11.02 26.25 -12.32
N MET A 343 -11.21 27.08 -11.29
CA MET A 343 -12.48 27.78 -11.07
C MET A 343 -12.84 28.68 -12.26
N ARG A 344 -11.87 29.44 -12.78
CA ARG A 344 -12.05 30.29 -13.96
C ARG A 344 -12.44 29.50 -15.21
N CYS A 345 -11.85 28.32 -15.41
CA CYS A 345 -12.19 27.42 -16.50
C CYS A 345 -13.57 26.78 -16.33
N MET A 346 -13.93 26.38 -15.10
CA MET A 346 -15.25 25.84 -14.77
C MET A 346 -16.35 26.87 -15.07
N LEU A 347 -16.17 28.13 -14.65
CA LEU A 347 -17.13 29.22 -14.90
C LEU A 347 -17.33 29.57 -16.39
N ARG A 348 -16.45 29.10 -17.28
CA ARG A 348 -16.55 29.31 -18.74
C ARG A 348 -17.21 28.15 -19.48
N GLN A 349 -17.53 27.06 -18.79
CA GLN A 349 -18.24 25.93 -19.40
C GLN A 349 -19.71 26.28 -19.66
N ASP A 350 -20.30 25.58 -20.62
CA ASP A 350 -21.71 25.66 -20.95
C ASP A 350 -22.60 25.08 -19.84
N VAL A 351 -23.89 25.43 -19.85
CA VAL A 351 -24.84 24.93 -18.84
C VAL A 351 -24.98 23.40 -18.91
N ALA A 352 -24.85 22.81 -20.09
CA ALA A 352 -24.94 21.36 -20.27
C ALA A 352 -23.82 20.61 -19.54
N PHE A 353 -22.64 21.22 -19.38
CA PHE A 353 -21.57 20.68 -18.52
C PHE A 353 -22.03 20.53 -17.06
N PHE A 354 -22.74 21.52 -16.53
CA PHE A 354 -23.25 21.51 -15.15
C PHE A 354 -24.46 20.59 -14.96
N ASP A 355 -25.20 20.30 -16.02
CA ASP A 355 -26.27 19.28 -16.01
C ASP A 355 -25.69 17.86 -15.92
N ILE A 356 -24.49 17.63 -16.47
CA ILE A 356 -23.80 16.33 -16.44
C ILE A 356 -23.03 16.12 -15.13
N PHE A 357 -22.32 17.15 -14.65
CA PHE A 357 -21.44 17.03 -13.48
C PHE A 357 -22.05 17.71 -12.24
N PRO A 358 -22.43 16.95 -11.20
CA PRO A 358 -23.04 17.53 -10.01
C PRO A 358 -22.07 18.46 -9.27
N SER A 359 -22.61 19.52 -8.67
CA SER A 359 -21.84 20.56 -7.98
C SER A 359 -20.93 20.01 -6.86
N GLY A 360 -21.38 18.98 -6.14
CA GLY A 360 -20.57 18.31 -5.11
C GLY A 360 -19.30 17.69 -5.67
N LEU A 361 -19.37 17.04 -6.84
CA LEU A 361 -18.20 16.45 -7.51
C LEU A 361 -17.24 17.55 -7.98
N LEU A 362 -17.75 18.64 -8.53
CA LEU A 362 -16.92 19.77 -8.99
C LEU A 362 -16.20 20.43 -7.80
N GLN A 363 -16.88 20.59 -6.66
CA GLN A 363 -16.28 21.12 -5.44
C GLN A 363 -15.19 20.19 -4.90
N GLU A 364 -15.41 18.88 -4.94
CA GLU A 364 -14.41 17.89 -4.54
C GLU A 364 -13.17 17.96 -5.45
N ARG A 365 -13.34 17.98 -6.78
CA ARG A 365 -12.23 18.16 -7.73
C ARG A 365 -11.47 19.47 -7.50
N LEU A 366 -12.19 20.56 -7.26
CA LEU A 366 -11.57 21.87 -7.01
C LEU A 366 -10.76 21.90 -5.70
N ASN A 367 -11.20 21.19 -4.67
CA ASN A 367 -10.57 21.25 -3.35
C ASN A 367 -9.55 20.13 -3.15
N HIS A 368 -9.99 18.88 -3.30
CA HIS A 368 -9.21 17.68 -3.03
C HIS A 368 -8.18 17.40 -4.13
N ASP A 369 -8.61 17.34 -5.39
CA ASP A 369 -7.68 16.99 -6.47
C ASP A 369 -6.62 18.09 -6.71
N ALA A 370 -7.00 19.36 -6.54
CA ALA A 370 -6.06 20.47 -6.60
C ALA A 370 -5.03 20.42 -5.44
N GLU A 371 -5.46 20.04 -4.23
CA GLU A 371 -4.57 19.83 -3.08
C GLU A 371 -3.61 18.66 -3.34
N LEU A 372 -4.14 17.54 -3.82
CA LEU A 372 -3.37 16.34 -4.11
C LEU A 372 -2.33 16.62 -5.19
N LEU A 373 -2.72 17.32 -6.27
CA LEU A 373 -1.80 17.72 -7.32
C LEU A 373 -0.68 18.60 -6.78
N ALA A 374 -1.01 19.65 -6.01
CA ALA A 374 0.00 20.58 -5.49
C ALA A 374 0.97 19.92 -4.51
N SER A 375 0.46 19.16 -3.54
CA SER A 375 1.28 18.47 -2.54
C SER A 375 2.20 17.44 -3.19
N LYS A 376 1.68 16.58 -4.07
CA LYS A 376 2.49 15.53 -4.73
C LYS A 376 3.54 16.10 -5.68
N PHE A 377 3.27 17.23 -6.33
CA PHE A 377 4.19 17.81 -7.32
C PHE A 377 5.52 18.27 -6.70
N PHE A 378 5.51 18.83 -5.48
CA PHE A 378 6.73 19.34 -4.82
C PHE A 378 7.24 18.45 -3.68
N ASP A 379 6.36 17.79 -2.92
CA ASP A 379 6.79 16.98 -1.77
C ASP A 379 7.44 15.67 -2.19
N LEU A 380 6.96 15.05 -3.27
CA LEU A 380 7.48 13.76 -3.74
C LEU A 380 8.93 13.90 -4.23
N PRO A 381 9.29 14.84 -5.13
CA PRO A 381 10.68 14.99 -5.57
C PRO A 381 11.61 15.46 -4.44
N MET A 382 11.11 16.29 -3.50
CA MET A 382 11.88 16.71 -2.32
C MET A 382 12.26 15.50 -1.46
N ARG A 383 11.27 14.66 -1.13
CA ARG A 383 11.51 13.43 -0.35
C ARG A 383 12.42 12.45 -1.07
N MET A 384 12.24 12.28 -2.38
CA MET A 384 13.12 11.43 -3.18
C MET A 384 14.56 11.94 -3.17
N THR A 385 14.75 13.26 -3.27
CA THR A 385 16.07 13.89 -3.20
C THR A 385 16.71 13.66 -1.84
N ASP A 386 16.00 13.94 -0.75
CA ASP A 386 16.48 13.70 0.61
C ASP A 386 16.89 12.23 0.85
N CYS A 387 16.02 11.27 0.49
CA CYS A 387 16.33 9.85 0.61
C CYS A 387 17.55 9.44 -0.23
N LEU A 388 17.65 9.92 -1.48
CA LEU A 388 18.77 9.58 -2.37
C LEU A 388 20.09 10.15 -1.85
N PHE A 389 20.12 11.42 -1.44
CA PHE A 389 21.35 12.05 -0.94
C PHE A 389 21.77 11.50 0.41
N THR A 390 20.83 11.21 1.31
CA THR A 390 21.11 10.53 2.58
C THR A 390 21.70 9.14 2.34
N LEU A 391 21.11 8.37 1.43
CA LEU A 391 21.62 7.05 1.05
C LEU A 391 23.04 7.14 0.45
N ILE A 392 23.26 8.06 -0.50
CA ILE A 392 24.57 8.25 -1.14
C ILE A 392 25.61 8.70 -0.12
N SER A 393 25.27 9.66 0.75
CA SER A 393 26.18 10.19 1.76
C SER A 393 26.63 9.08 2.72
N ASN A 394 25.68 8.30 3.25
CA ASN A 394 25.99 7.16 4.12
C ASN A 394 26.87 6.12 3.40
N ILE A 395 26.52 5.70 2.17
CA ILE A 395 27.32 4.74 1.40
C ILE A 395 28.75 5.25 1.19
N CYS A 396 28.92 6.53 0.81
CA CYS A 396 30.23 7.14 0.61
C CYS A 396 31.07 7.09 1.89
N VAL A 397 30.49 7.41 3.05
CA VAL A 397 31.23 7.40 4.32
C VAL A 397 31.59 5.98 4.76
N VAL A 398 30.69 5.00 4.60
CA VAL A 398 31.03 3.60 4.93
C VAL A 398 32.17 3.10 4.04
N PHE A 399 32.14 3.46 2.75
CA PHE A 399 33.16 3.05 1.79
C PHE A 399 34.55 3.64 2.11
N THR A 400 34.63 4.84 2.69
CA THR A 400 35.91 5.47 3.06
C THR A 400 36.52 4.92 4.33
N LEU A 401 35.72 4.36 5.26
CA LEU A 401 36.22 3.76 6.50
C LEU A 401 37.03 2.48 6.24
N LYS A 402 36.36 1.39 5.82
CA LYS A 402 36.98 0.11 5.45
C LYS A 402 36.14 -0.67 4.46
N ARG A 403 36.78 -1.07 3.36
CA ARG A 403 36.13 -1.82 2.27
C ARG A 403 35.62 -3.20 2.70
N GLU A 404 36.33 -3.87 3.60
CA GLU A 404 35.95 -5.21 4.09
C GLU A 404 34.65 -5.17 4.91
N LEU A 405 34.48 -4.16 5.76
CA LEU A 405 33.28 -3.96 6.57
C LEU A 405 32.08 -3.55 5.70
N PHE A 406 32.32 -2.74 4.66
CA PHE A 406 31.29 -2.35 3.70
C PHE A 406 30.61 -3.58 3.06
N PHE A 407 31.38 -4.52 2.52
CA PHE A 407 30.81 -5.72 1.90
C PHE A 407 30.08 -6.60 2.92
N MET A 408 30.58 -6.68 4.16
CA MET A 408 29.96 -7.50 5.20
C MET A 408 28.55 -7.01 5.57
N ILE A 409 28.34 -5.69 5.61
CA ILE A 409 27.03 -5.09 5.90
C ILE A 409 26.14 -5.07 4.65
N PHE A 410 26.71 -4.84 3.46
CA PHE A 410 25.94 -4.65 2.23
C PHE A 410 25.45 -5.97 1.61
N VAL A 411 26.19 -7.08 1.76
CA VAL A 411 25.79 -8.40 1.23
C VAL A 411 24.44 -8.93 1.78
N PRO A 412 24.11 -8.84 3.07
CA PRO A 412 22.80 -9.29 3.57
C PRO A 412 21.64 -8.36 3.18
N MET A 413 21.89 -7.07 2.88
CA MET A 413 20.84 -6.08 2.61
C MET A 413 19.90 -6.47 1.44
N PRO A 414 20.37 -6.94 0.27
CA PRO A 414 19.50 -7.42 -0.81
C PRO A 414 18.63 -8.61 -0.42
N VAL A 415 19.14 -9.53 0.40
CA VAL A 415 18.40 -10.72 0.86
C VAL A 415 17.26 -10.30 1.77
N VAL A 416 17.53 -9.41 2.73
CA VAL A 416 16.53 -8.83 3.63
C VAL A 416 15.50 -8.02 2.83
N SER A 417 15.94 -7.18 1.89
CA SER A 417 15.06 -6.37 1.04
C SER A 417 14.13 -7.24 0.18
N PHE A 418 14.65 -8.35 -0.36
CA PHE A 418 13.85 -9.30 -1.15
C PHE A 418 12.79 -9.99 -0.28
N ALA A 419 13.16 -10.46 0.92
CA ALA A 419 12.20 -11.03 1.86
C ALA A 419 11.10 -10.02 2.23
N GLN A 420 11.50 -8.78 2.54
CA GLN A 420 10.61 -7.69 2.91
C GLN A 420 9.62 -7.33 1.80
N TYR A 421 10.06 -7.36 0.54
CA TYR A 421 9.19 -7.12 -0.61
C TYR A 421 7.98 -8.07 -0.64
N PHE A 422 8.16 -9.36 -0.34
CA PHE A 422 7.04 -10.30 -0.30
C PHE A 422 6.09 -10.05 0.87
N ILE A 423 6.64 -9.68 2.04
CA ILE A 423 5.84 -9.38 3.23
C ILE A 423 4.98 -8.14 2.99
N VAL A 424 5.57 -7.05 2.49
CA VAL A 424 4.84 -5.82 2.13
C VAL A 424 3.75 -6.12 1.12
N LYS A 425 4.05 -6.88 0.07
CA LYS A 425 3.06 -7.25 -0.95
C LYS A 425 1.90 -8.07 -0.37
N PHE A 426 2.16 -8.92 0.61
CA PHE A 426 1.12 -9.66 1.32
C PHE A 426 0.26 -8.72 2.17
N MET A 427 0.89 -7.81 2.91
CA MET A 427 0.19 -6.82 3.73
C MET A 427 -0.68 -5.87 2.91
N ASP A 428 -0.18 -5.39 1.77
CA ASP A 428 -0.94 -4.53 0.87
C ASP A 428 -2.20 -5.24 0.38
N LYS A 429 -2.08 -6.53 0.04
CA LYS A 429 -3.25 -7.36 -0.33
C LYS A 429 -4.23 -7.49 0.85
N ASN A 430 -3.74 -7.70 2.06
CA ASN A 430 -4.59 -7.83 3.24
C ASN A 430 -5.30 -6.51 3.59
N ARG A 431 -4.60 -5.38 3.50
CA ARG A 431 -5.16 -4.03 3.68
C ARG A 431 -6.21 -3.72 2.61
N GLU A 432 -5.96 -4.08 1.36
CA GLU A 432 -6.96 -3.92 0.30
C GLU A 432 -8.22 -4.75 0.59
N ARG A 433 -8.05 -5.99 1.06
CA ARG A 433 -9.17 -6.84 1.51
C ARG A 433 -9.96 -6.17 2.65
N GLN A 434 -9.29 -5.74 3.72
CA GLN A 434 -9.93 -5.06 4.84
C GLN A 434 -10.69 -3.81 4.39
N ARG A 435 -10.08 -2.99 3.52
CA ARG A 435 -10.71 -1.78 2.98
C ARG A 435 -12.00 -2.12 2.22
N LYS A 436 -11.98 -3.11 1.33
CA LYS A 436 -13.19 -3.53 0.58
C LYS A 436 -14.30 -4.05 1.49
N ILE A 437 -13.96 -4.79 2.55
CA ILE A 437 -14.96 -5.25 3.55
C ILE A 437 -15.58 -4.05 4.25
N ALA A 438 -14.77 -3.09 4.68
CA ALA A 438 -15.24 -1.89 5.33
C ALA A 438 -16.14 -1.06 4.41
N GLU A 439 -15.76 -0.88 3.14
CA GLU A 439 -16.55 -0.21 2.11
C GLU A 439 -17.91 -0.90 1.91
N HIS A 440 -17.93 -2.22 1.74
CA HIS A 440 -19.18 -2.99 1.56
C HIS A 440 -20.07 -2.95 2.80
N ALA A 441 -19.50 -3.06 3.99
CA ALA A 441 -20.23 -2.97 5.26
C ALA A 441 -20.87 -1.58 5.44
N ALA A 442 -20.12 -0.53 5.13
CA ALA A 442 -20.61 0.84 5.18
C ALA A 442 -21.72 1.08 4.16
N ALA A 443 -21.57 0.60 2.93
CA ALA A 443 -22.59 0.68 1.89
C ALA A 443 -23.89 -0.03 2.31
N SER A 444 -23.79 -1.26 2.83
CA SER A 444 -24.94 -2.01 3.34
C SER A 444 -25.63 -1.30 4.50
N THR A 445 -24.88 -0.73 5.44
CA THR A 445 -25.46 0.04 6.56
C THR A 445 -26.16 1.30 6.05
N MET A 446 -25.56 2.01 5.09
CA MET A 446 -26.18 3.18 4.46
C MET A 446 -27.49 2.82 3.75
N GLU A 447 -27.55 1.68 3.07
CA GLU A 447 -28.77 1.20 2.41
C GLU A 447 -29.89 0.90 3.42
N VAL A 448 -29.58 0.17 4.50
CA VAL A 448 -30.54 -0.12 5.58
C VAL A 448 -31.07 1.17 6.22
N LEU A 449 -30.20 2.15 6.48
CA LEU A 449 -30.62 3.44 7.04
C LEU A 449 -31.45 4.28 6.06
N LYS A 450 -31.12 4.23 4.77
CA LYS A 450 -31.88 4.92 3.72
C LYS A 450 -33.27 4.31 3.58
N GLU A 451 -33.37 2.99 3.62
CA GLU A 451 -34.62 2.23 3.49
C GLU A 451 -35.25 1.88 4.84
N ILE A 452 -35.00 2.69 5.88
CA ILE A 452 -35.49 2.45 7.24
C ILE A 452 -37.02 2.28 7.30
N ARG A 453 -37.77 2.95 6.41
CA ARG A 453 -39.22 2.78 6.32
C ARG A 453 -39.58 1.33 5.96
N THR A 454 -38.95 0.79 4.92
CA THR A 454 -39.13 -0.59 4.47
C THR A 454 -38.77 -1.58 5.57
N VAL A 455 -37.66 -1.35 6.28
CA VAL A 455 -37.26 -2.22 7.41
C VAL A 455 -38.34 -2.26 8.49
N ARG A 456 -38.95 -1.12 8.82
CA ARG A 456 -40.04 -1.02 9.81
C ARG A 456 -41.35 -1.61 9.29
N ASP A 457 -41.65 -1.43 8.01
CA ASP A 457 -42.86 -1.99 7.39
C ASP A 457 -42.86 -3.53 7.43
N PHE A 458 -41.68 -4.15 7.35
CA PHE A 458 -41.50 -5.61 7.49
C PHE A 458 -41.12 -6.07 8.90
N ALA A 459 -41.05 -5.17 9.89
CA ALA A 459 -40.65 -5.46 11.28
C ALA A 459 -39.30 -6.21 11.40
N MET A 460 -38.32 -5.84 10.57
CA MET A 460 -37.01 -6.50 10.45
C MET A 460 -35.91 -5.83 11.30
N GLU A 461 -36.24 -4.94 12.25
CA GLU A 461 -35.23 -4.16 12.98
C GLU A 461 -34.26 -5.04 13.78
N THR A 462 -34.76 -6.12 14.39
CA THR A 462 -33.92 -7.06 15.16
C THR A 462 -33.03 -7.91 14.27
N GLU A 463 -33.55 -8.37 13.13
CA GLU A 463 -32.78 -9.16 12.16
C GLU A 463 -31.64 -8.34 11.55
N GLU A 464 -31.91 -7.09 11.17
CA GLU A 464 -30.87 -6.18 10.65
C GLU A 464 -29.83 -5.82 11.71
N ALA A 465 -30.23 -5.64 12.97
CA ALA A 465 -29.30 -5.41 14.07
C ALA A 465 -28.37 -6.63 14.30
N GLU A 466 -28.89 -7.84 14.24
CA GLU A 466 -28.08 -9.06 14.32
C GLU A 466 -27.16 -9.24 13.12
N ASN A 467 -27.63 -8.94 11.91
CA ASN A 467 -26.82 -8.99 10.69
C ASN A 467 -25.66 -7.97 10.76
N PHE A 468 -25.93 -6.77 11.26
CA PHE A 468 -24.91 -5.76 11.51
C PHE A 468 -23.89 -6.24 12.55
N HIS A 469 -24.33 -6.88 13.65
CA HIS A 469 -23.44 -7.43 14.66
C HIS A 469 -22.56 -8.56 14.10
N ALA A 470 -23.13 -9.48 13.32
CA ALA A 470 -22.39 -10.58 12.69
C ALA A 470 -21.35 -10.06 11.67
N ASN A 471 -21.71 -9.05 10.87
CA ASN A 471 -20.78 -8.45 9.93
C ASN A 471 -19.67 -7.63 10.63
N SER A 472 -20.02 -6.93 11.70
CA SER A 472 -19.07 -6.14 12.49
C SER A 472 -18.07 -7.01 13.26
N SER A 473 -18.53 -8.12 13.86
CA SER A 473 -17.66 -9.09 14.53
C SER A 473 -16.72 -9.79 13.54
N TYR A 474 -17.22 -10.19 12.37
CA TYR A 474 -16.39 -10.72 11.30
C TYR A 474 -15.31 -9.71 10.84
N ARG A 475 -15.69 -8.43 10.68
CA ARG A 475 -14.74 -7.38 10.32
C ARG A 475 -13.68 -7.16 11.40
N ALA A 476 -14.09 -7.09 12.67
CA ALA A 476 -13.18 -6.93 13.80
C ALA A 476 -12.14 -8.06 13.83
N GLY A 477 -12.57 -9.31 13.62
CA GLY A 477 -11.67 -10.46 13.54
C GLY A 477 -10.62 -10.36 12.42
N LEU A 478 -11.00 -9.82 11.25
CA LEU A 478 -10.06 -9.60 10.15
C LEU A 478 -9.14 -8.41 10.37
N GLU A 479 -9.61 -7.36 11.05
CA GLU A 479 -8.79 -6.23 11.50
C GLU A 479 -7.72 -6.69 12.48
N GLU A 480 -8.12 -7.42 13.54
CA GLU A 480 -7.24 -8.04 14.52
C GLU A 480 -6.18 -8.94 13.85
N PHE A 481 -6.60 -9.81 12.93
CA PHE A 481 -5.67 -10.65 12.17
C PHE A 481 -4.67 -9.81 11.36
N GLY A 482 -5.12 -8.74 10.69
CA GLY A 482 -4.23 -7.90 9.91
C GLY A 482 -3.26 -7.08 10.75
N GLU A 483 -3.69 -6.60 11.91
CA GLU A 483 -2.81 -5.96 12.88
C GLU A 483 -1.78 -6.94 13.43
N ALA A 484 -2.20 -8.16 13.77
CA ALA A 484 -1.30 -9.22 14.21
C ALA A 484 -0.25 -9.56 13.15
N VAL A 485 -0.65 -9.65 11.87
CA VAL A 485 0.27 -9.83 10.75
C VAL A 485 1.27 -8.67 10.68
N ASN A 486 0.79 -7.43 10.77
CA ASN A 486 1.65 -6.23 10.74
C ASN A 486 2.67 -6.22 11.89
N HIS A 487 2.24 -6.51 13.11
CA HIS A 487 3.14 -6.46 14.27
C HIS A 487 4.07 -7.67 14.35
N VAL A 488 3.55 -8.88 14.20
CA VAL A 488 4.30 -10.13 14.43
C VAL A 488 5.15 -10.53 13.23
N PHE A 489 4.69 -10.29 12.00
CA PHE A 489 5.39 -10.75 10.80
C PHE A 489 6.15 -9.66 10.05
N PHE A 490 5.81 -8.38 10.27
CA PHE A 490 6.52 -7.26 9.64
C PHE A 490 7.39 -6.50 10.63
N ILE A 491 6.81 -5.96 11.71
CA ILE A 491 7.57 -5.11 12.66
C ILE A 491 8.56 -5.94 13.48
N ALA A 492 8.10 -7.01 14.14
CA ALA A 492 8.97 -7.78 15.04
C ALA A 492 10.20 -8.39 14.34
N PRO A 493 10.09 -9.04 13.16
CA PRO A 493 11.26 -9.57 12.46
C PRO A 493 12.19 -8.45 11.97
N LEU A 494 11.66 -7.30 11.54
CA LEU A 494 12.46 -6.15 11.15
C LEU A 494 13.26 -5.61 12.33
N VAL A 495 12.63 -5.46 13.51
CA VAL A 495 13.32 -5.04 14.73
C VAL A 495 14.35 -6.09 15.16
N CYS A 496 14.02 -7.38 15.12
CA CYS A 496 14.96 -8.45 15.45
C CYS A 496 16.14 -8.50 14.47
N MET A 497 15.92 -8.30 13.18
CA MET A 497 16.98 -8.20 12.17
C MET A 497 17.84 -6.96 12.42
N PHE A 498 17.21 -5.82 12.71
CA PHE A 498 17.90 -4.57 13.01
C PHE A 498 18.81 -4.72 14.24
N VAL A 499 18.24 -5.16 15.37
CA VAL A 499 18.97 -5.39 16.62
C VAL A 499 20.02 -6.50 16.44
N GLY A 500 19.69 -7.59 15.75
CA GLY A 500 20.62 -8.70 15.49
C GLY A 500 21.80 -8.29 14.61
N SER A 501 21.55 -7.50 13.56
CA SER A 501 22.60 -6.96 12.69
C SER A 501 23.51 -5.99 13.47
N ARG A 502 22.94 -5.17 14.36
CA ARG A 502 23.66 -4.27 15.24
C ARG A 502 24.54 -5.03 16.24
N LEU A 503 24.00 -6.04 16.92
CA LEU A 503 24.78 -6.87 17.85
C LEU A 503 25.91 -7.60 17.12
N SER A 504 25.62 -8.16 15.94
CA SER A 504 26.63 -8.86 15.13
C SER A 504 27.72 -7.91 14.65
N SER A 505 27.34 -6.73 14.16
CA SER A 505 28.25 -5.67 13.74
C SER A 505 29.16 -5.23 14.89
N THR A 506 28.60 -4.97 16.08
CA THR A 506 29.38 -4.61 17.27
C THR A 506 30.31 -5.72 17.71
N TYR A 507 29.88 -6.99 17.67
CA TYR A 507 30.72 -8.14 18.01
C TYR A 507 31.92 -8.23 17.06
N LEU A 508 31.68 -8.19 15.74
CA LEU A 508 32.71 -8.26 14.72
C LEU A 508 33.65 -7.06 14.81
N ALA A 509 33.12 -5.85 14.94
CA ALA A 509 33.89 -4.64 15.14
C ALA A 509 34.78 -4.75 16.39
N GLY A 510 34.26 -5.32 17.49
CA GLY A 510 35.02 -5.60 18.71
C GLY A 510 36.20 -6.56 18.49
N THR A 511 36.02 -7.63 17.70
CA THR A 511 37.13 -8.54 17.35
C THR A 511 38.22 -7.84 16.53
N PHE A 512 37.84 -6.93 15.64
CA PHE A 512 38.79 -6.14 14.85
C PHE A 512 39.51 -5.06 15.67
N VAL A 513 38.86 -4.50 16.70
CA VAL A 513 39.51 -3.62 17.69
C VAL A 513 40.51 -4.41 18.52
N ALA A 514 40.15 -5.62 18.96
CA ALA A 514 41.07 -6.51 19.69
C ALA A 514 42.30 -6.90 18.83
N ALA A 515 42.10 -7.09 17.52
CA ALA A 515 43.17 -7.32 16.55
C ALA A 515 43.97 -6.05 16.18
N ARG A 516 43.67 -4.89 16.77
CA ARG A 516 44.23 -3.56 16.44
C ARG A 516 44.07 -3.16 14.97
N ALA A 517 43.13 -3.77 14.26
CA ALA A 517 42.82 -3.41 12.89
C ALA A 517 41.93 -2.17 12.83
N LEU A 518 41.00 -2.00 13.79
CA LEU A 518 40.06 -0.88 13.88
C LEU A 518 40.24 -0.10 15.18
N THR A 519 39.94 1.20 15.14
CA THR A 519 39.83 2.04 16.34
C THR A 519 38.45 1.93 16.98
N VAL A 520 38.32 2.31 18.25
CA VAL A 520 37.06 2.16 19.02
C VAL A 520 35.93 3.02 18.44
N GLY A 521 36.22 4.25 18.02
CA GLY A 521 35.29 5.15 17.36
C GLY A 521 34.83 4.62 16.01
N GLN A 522 35.73 4.10 15.17
CA GLN A 522 35.36 3.46 13.92
C GLN A 522 34.46 2.22 14.14
N ALA A 523 34.75 1.43 15.17
CA ALA A 523 33.92 0.28 15.54
C ALA A 523 32.52 0.70 15.98
N ILE A 524 32.40 1.77 16.77
CA ILE A 524 31.11 2.33 17.18
C ILE A 524 30.33 2.79 15.96
N GLN A 525 30.94 3.52 15.01
CA GLN A 525 30.24 3.95 13.80
C GLN A 525 29.63 2.83 13.00
N VAL A 526 30.37 1.74 12.84
CA VAL A 526 29.92 0.57 12.07
C VAL A 526 28.70 -0.10 12.75
N GLY A 527 28.60 -0.02 14.07
CA GLY A 527 27.41 -0.46 14.81
C GLY A 527 26.17 0.42 14.63
N PHE A 528 26.33 1.70 14.26
CA PHE A 528 25.26 2.68 14.08
C PHE A 528 24.96 3.03 12.60
N ILE A 529 25.70 2.47 11.64
CA ILE A 529 25.50 2.67 10.19
C ILE A 529 24.15 2.13 9.68
N GLY A 530 23.45 1.31 10.46
CA GLY A 530 22.16 0.74 10.09
C GLY A 530 20.95 1.66 10.33
N ASP A 531 21.10 2.72 11.15
CA ASP A 531 20.05 3.71 11.45
C ASP A 531 19.78 4.63 10.24
#